data_AF-A0A3A0DHX0-F1
#
_entry.id   AF-A0A3A0DHX0-F1
#
_cell.length_a   1.000
_cell.length_b   1.000
_cell.length_c   1.000
_cell.angle_alpha   90.00
_cell.angle_beta   90.00
_cell.angle_gamma   90.00
#
_symmetry.space_group_name_H-M   'P 1'
#
loop_
_entity.id
_entity.type
_entity.pdbx_description
1 polymer ?
#
loop_
_entity_poly.entity_id
_entity_poly.type
_entity_poly.pdbx_seq_one_letter_code
_entity_poly.pdbx_strand_id
1 'polypeptide(L)'
;MNEECGSPALALVEPLPPAMTAEEAFRRLCRRPHCVFFDSASRDRRLGRYSFVSADPFVWVERPADGSDAIAEVERWWRRFAPHAAAAPGLPPFQGGLAGV
;
A
#
# COMPACT_ATOMS: atom_id res chain seq x y z
N MET A 1 -22.76 -10.00 28.48
CA MET A 1 -21.89 -10.55 27.42
C MET A 1 -21.45 -9.35 26.62
N ASN A 2 -20.30 -8.76 26.98
CA ASN A 2 -19.85 -7.51 26.39
C ASN A 2 -19.26 -7.82 25.02
N GLU A 3 -19.93 -7.36 23.96
CA GLU A 3 -19.33 -7.27 22.64
C GLU A 3 -18.31 -6.14 22.65
N GLU A 4 -17.04 -6.47 22.89
CA GLU A 4 -15.93 -5.61 22.47
C GLU A 4 -15.92 -5.62 20.95
N CYS A 5 -16.69 -4.71 20.36
CA CYS A 5 -16.57 -4.33 18.96
C CYS A 5 -15.20 -3.64 18.81
N GLY A 6 -14.16 -4.44 18.57
CA GLY A 6 -12.81 -3.94 18.37
C GLY A 6 -12.81 -2.92 17.25
N SER A 7 -12.59 -1.65 17.57
CA SER A 7 -12.48 -0.60 16.57
C SER A 7 -11.48 -1.04 15.51
N PRO A 8 -11.82 -0.97 14.20
CA PRO A 8 -10.85 -1.25 13.17
C PRO A 8 -9.67 -0.30 13.36
N ALA A 9 -8.46 -0.85 13.37
CA ALA A 9 -7.25 -0.04 13.41
C ALA A 9 -7.20 0.76 12.10
N LEU A 10 -7.59 2.04 12.17
CA LEU A 10 -7.49 2.93 11.03
C LEU A 10 -6.01 3.11 10.67
N ALA A 11 -5.72 3.25 9.38
CA ALA A 11 -4.39 3.66 8.94
C ALA A 11 -4.02 4.97 9.65
N LEU A 12 -2.77 5.07 10.13
CA LEU A 12 -2.23 6.33 10.61
C LEU A 12 -1.96 7.21 9.40
N VAL A 13 -2.61 8.37 9.34
CA VAL A 13 -2.52 9.29 8.19
C VAL A 13 -2.10 10.66 8.66
N GLU A 14 -0.99 11.15 8.12
CA GLU A 14 -0.46 12.48 8.39
C GLU A 14 -0.24 13.22 7.07
N PRO A 15 -0.77 14.44 6.91
CA PRO A 15 -0.49 15.27 5.76
C PRO A 15 1.00 15.61 5.68
N LEU A 16 1.61 15.35 4.52
CA LEU A 16 2.97 15.81 4.23
C LEU A 16 2.96 17.32 3.89
N PRO A 17 4.10 18.02 4.02
CA PRO A 17 4.21 19.41 3.59
C PRO A 17 3.73 19.59 2.14
N PRO A 18 2.88 20.58 1.82
CA PRO A 18 2.26 20.71 0.50
C PRO A 18 3.23 20.81 -0.68
N ALA A 19 4.48 21.24 -0.44
CA ALA A 19 5.52 21.35 -1.46
C ALA A 19 6.22 20.01 -1.76
N MET A 20 5.97 18.95 -0.98
CA MET A 20 6.60 17.66 -1.18
C MET A 20 5.94 16.93 -2.35
N THR A 21 6.72 16.64 -3.41
CA THR A 21 6.26 15.81 -4.53
C THR A 21 6.46 14.32 -4.24
N ALA A 22 5.76 13.47 -4.99
CA ALA A 22 5.98 12.03 -4.91
C ALA A 22 7.42 11.63 -5.30
N GLU A 23 8.07 12.33 -6.25
CA GLU A 23 9.46 12.03 -6.60
C GLU A 23 10.44 12.43 -5.49
N GLU A 24 10.17 13.53 -4.77
CA GLU A 24 10.93 13.91 -3.58
C GLU A 24 10.80 12.85 -2.47
N ALA A 25 9.58 12.38 -2.22
CA ALA A 25 9.35 11.31 -1.26
C ALA A 25 10.08 10.02 -1.67
N PHE A 26 10.01 9.63 -2.94
CA PHE A 26 10.73 8.49 -3.48
C PHE A 26 12.25 8.64 -3.32
N ARG A 27 12.84 9.80 -3.66
CA ARG A 27 14.28 10.03 -3.50
C ARG A 27 14.76 9.89 -2.05
N ARG A 28 13.92 10.23 -1.07
CA ARG A 28 14.23 10.04 0.35
C ARG A 28 14.13 8.59 0.80
N LEU A 29 13.23 7.81 0.18
CA LEU A 29 12.92 6.43 0.57
C LEU A 29 13.62 5.37 -0.29
N CYS A 30 14.20 5.71 -1.44
CA CYS A 30 14.69 4.75 -2.42
C CYS A 30 15.82 3.82 -1.93
N ARG A 31 16.47 4.17 -0.80
CA ARG A 31 17.48 3.33 -0.15
C ARG A 31 16.90 2.34 0.86
N ARG A 32 15.60 2.42 1.16
CA ARG A 32 14.91 1.47 2.03
C ARG A 32 14.60 0.17 1.25
N PRO A 33 14.53 -0.97 1.94
CA PRO A 33 14.19 -2.24 1.30
C PRO A 33 12.88 -2.16 0.51
N HIS A 34 12.86 -2.77 -0.68
CA HIS A 34 11.67 -2.97 -1.50
C HIS A 34 10.87 -1.68 -1.79
N CYS A 35 11.58 -0.56 -2.00
CA CYS A 35 10.94 0.70 -2.36
C CYS A 35 10.30 0.60 -3.75
N VAL A 36 9.01 0.95 -3.84
CA VAL A 36 8.26 1.02 -5.10
C VAL A 36 7.70 2.42 -5.31
N PHE A 37 7.60 2.82 -6.57
CA PHE A 37 6.98 4.06 -7.00
C PHE A 37 6.04 3.76 -8.15
N PHE A 38 4.74 3.95 -7.92
CA PHE A 38 3.71 3.84 -8.95
C PHE A 38 3.24 5.24 -9.32
N ASP A 39 3.44 5.60 -10.58
CA ASP A 39 2.98 6.86 -11.13
C ASP A 39 2.00 6.60 -12.28
N SER A 40 1.11 7.57 -12.52
CA SER A 40 0.09 7.46 -13.55
C SER A 40 0.16 8.65 -14.50
N ALA A 41 0.47 8.39 -15.77
CA ALA A 41 0.33 9.36 -16.86
C ALA A 41 -1.12 9.56 -17.33
N SER A 42 -2.08 8.86 -16.72
CA SER A 42 -3.49 8.92 -17.11
C SER A 42 -4.07 10.32 -16.88
N ARG A 43 -4.83 10.82 -17.84
CA ARG A 43 -5.62 12.06 -17.70
C ARG A 43 -6.96 11.82 -16.99
N ASP A 44 -7.23 10.58 -16.58
CA ASP A 44 -8.44 10.22 -15.84
C ASP A 44 -8.49 10.99 -14.51
N ARG A 45 -9.60 11.70 -14.28
CA ARG A 45 -9.75 12.51 -13.07
C ARG A 45 -9.77 11.66 -11.80
N ARG A 46 -10.20 10.40 -11.81
CA ARG A 46 -10.30 9.60 -10.59
C ARG A 46 -9.00 8.90 -10.23
N LEU A 47 -8.33 8.26 -11.18
CA LEU A 47 -7.13 7.44 -10.95
C LEU A 47 -5.83 8.12 -11.39
N GLY A 48 -5.89 9.07 -12.32
CA GLY A 48 -4.73 9.74 -12.86
C GLY A 48 -4.13 10.84 -11.98
N ARG A 49 -4.78 11.18 -10.86
CA ARG A 49 -4.37 12.28 -9.97
C ARG A 49 -3.39 11.87 -8.87
N TYR A 50 -3.04 10.59 -8.78
CA TYR A 50 -2.26 10.08 -7.66
C TYR A 50 -1.03 9.31 -8.14
N SER A 51 0.07 9.51 -7.42
CA SER A 51 1.24 8.65 -7.44
C SER A 51 1.42 8.06 -6.04
N PHE A 52 1.92 6.83 -5.95
CA PHE A 52 2.08 6.09 -4.70
C PHE A 52 3.53 5.69 -4.49
N VAL A 53 4.06 5.95 -3.30
CA VAL A 53 5.39 5.52 -2.87
C VAL A 53 5.23 4.66 -1.63
N SER A 54 5.86 3.48 -1.60
CA SER A 54 5.96 2.65 -0.41
C SER A 54 7.34 2.02 -0.31
N ALA A 55 7.80 1.74 0.91
CA ALA A 55 9.06 1.06 1.16
C ALA A 55 9.02 0.36 2.53
N ASP A 56 10.00 -0.48 2.80
CA ASP A 56 10.20 -1.18 4.08
C ASP A 56 8.96 -2.00 4.52
N PRO A 57 8.49 -2.94 3.68
CA PRO A 57 7.31 -3.73 4.00
C PRO A 57 7.61 -4.68 5.17
N PHE A 58 6.64 -4.86 6.05
CA PHE A 58 6.76 -5.79 7.18
C PHE A 58 6.64 -7.28 6.75
N VAL A 59 6.17 -7.53 5.52
CA VAL A 59 6.12 -8.85 4.87
C VAL A 59 6.64 -8.69 3.44
N TRP A 60 7.59 -9.55 3.06
CA TRP A 60 8.08 -9.69 1.69
C TRP A 60 7.79 -11.10 1.18
N VAL A 61 7.23 -11.21 -0.02
CA VAL A 61 6.93 -12.49 -0.68
C VAL A 61 7.70 -12.51 -1.99
N GLU A 62 8.56 -13.50 -2.16
CA GLU A 62 9.32 -13.74 -3.38
C GLU A 62 9.18 -15.22 -3.76
N ARG A 63 8.83 -15.48 -5.02
CA ARG A 63 8.57 -16.82 -5.58
C ARG A 63 9.34 -17.01 -6.89
N PRO A 64 9.85 -18.23 -7.15
CA PRO A 64 10.49 -18.54 -8.43
C PRO A 64 9.47 -18.51 -9.57
N ALA A 65 9.93 -18.13 -10.77
CA ALA A 65 9.15 -18.20 -12.00
C ALA A 65 9.18 -19.63 -12.62
N ASP A 66 8.84 -20.63 -11.81
CA ASP A 66 8.90 -22.06 -12.17
C ASP A 66 7.53 -22.70 -12.43
N GLY A 67 6.47 -21.88 -12.45
CA GLY A 67 5.09 -22.34 -12.64
C GLY A 67 4.41 -22.84 -11.36
N SER A 68 5.08 -22.79 -10.21
CA SER A 68 4.42 -22.97 -8.91
C SER A 68 3.42 -21.85 -8.63
N ASP A 69 2.44 -22.13 -7.75
CA ASP A 69 1.42 -21.15 -7.37
C ASP A 69 2.04 -20.04 -6.50
N ALA A 70 2.45 -18.97 -7.16
CA ALA A 70 3.04 -17.81 -6.51
C ALA A 70 1.99 -16.93 -5.76
N ILE A 71 0.70 -17.08 -6.10
CA ILE A 71 -0.38 -16.23 -5.59
C ILE A 71 -0.94 -16.76 -4.27
N ALA A 72 -0.89 -18.07 -4.02
CA ALA A 72 -1.39 -18.66 -2.77
C ALA A 72 -0.77 -18.03 -1.51
N GLU A 73 0.54 -17.72 -1.54
CA GLU A 73 1.20 -17.05 -0.41
C GLU A 73 0.73 -15.59 -0.25
N VAL A 74 0.53 -14.88 -1.35
CA VAL A 74 -0.01 -13.52 -1.36
C VAL A 74 -1.43 -13.49 -0.80
N GLU A 75 -2.29 -14.42 -1.22
CA GLU A 75 -3.65 -14.56 -0.71
C GLU A 75 -3.69 -14.83 0.80
N ARG A 76 -2.78 -15.67 1.30
CA ARG A 76 -2.69 -15.99 2.73
C ARG A 76 -2.45 -14.72 3.55
N TRP A 77 -1.54 -13.86 3.09
CA TRP A 77 -1.27 -12.58 3.75
C TRP A 77 -2.43 -11.60 3.59
N TRP A 78 -3.05 -11.53 2.41
CA TRP A 78 -4.22 -10.70 2.17
C TRP A 78 -5.37 -11.04 3.13
N ARG A 79 -5.74 -12.32 3.25
CA ARG A 79 -6.82 -12.77 4.15
C ARG A 79 -6.55 -12.44 5.62
N ARG A 80 -5.27 -12.41 6.02
CA ARG A 80 -4.88 -12.08 7.40
C ARG A 80 -5.07 -10.60 7.72
N PHE A 81 -4.77 -9.69 6.78
CA PHE A 81 -4.71 -8.26 7.07
C PHE A 81 -5.85 -7.43 6.47
N ALA A 82 -6.45 -7.86 5.36
CA ALA A 82 -7.56 -7.16 4.72
C ALA A 82 -8.75 -6.88 5.66
N PRO A 83 -9.16 -7.78 6.58
CA PRO A 83 -10.24 -7.50 7.53
C PRO A 83 -9.96 -6.31 8.47
N HIS A 84 -8.69 -5.96 8.66
CA HIS A 84 -8.26 -4.84 9.50
C HIS A 84 -8.02 -3.55 8.71
N ALA A 85 -8.09 -3.60 7.38
CA ALA A 85 -7.87 -2.46 6.51
C ALA A 85 -9.20 -1.75 6.21
N ALA A 86 -9.58 -0.80 7.06
CA ALA A 86 -10.72 0.07 6.81
C ALA A 86 -10.30 1.26 5.91
N ALA A 87 -10.90 1.36 4.73
CA ALA A 87 -10.70 2.50 3.84
C ALA A 87 -11.32 3.76 4.43
N ALA A 88 -10.52 4.82 4.59
CA ALA A 88 -11.03 6.11 5.03
C ALA A 88 -11.55 6.92 3.82
N PRO A 89 -12.78 7.48 3.89
CA PRO A 89 -13.30 8.36 2.85
C PRO A 89 -12.43 9.60 2.66
N GLY A 90 -12.32 10.07 1.41
CA GLY A 90 -11.58 11.29 1.09
C GLY A 90 -10.07 11.14 0.97
N LEU A 91 -9.52 9.95 1.25
CA LEU A 91 -8.12 9.63 1.00
C LEU A 91 -7.89 9.04 -0.40
N PRO A 92 -6.62 8.98 -0.88
CA PRO A 92 -6.28 8.28 -2.11
C PRO A 92 -6.80 6.83 -2.16
N PRO A 93 -7.02 6.27 -3.36
CA PRO A 93 -7.66 4.96 -3.52
C PRO A 93 -6.81 3.78 -3.02
N PHE A 94 -5.49 3.95 -2.94
CA PHE A 94 -4.58 2.98 -2.34
C PHE A 94 -4.14 3.48 -0.96
N GLN A 95 -4.52 2.76 0.09
CA GLN A 95 -4.29 3.12 1.50
C GLN A 95 -3.45 2.06 2.23
N GLY A 96 -2.59 1.36 1.48
CA GLY A 96 -1.83 0.21 1.95
C GLY A 96 -2.38 -1.11 1.42
N GLY A 97 -1.57 -2.17 1.57
CA GLY A 97 -1.86 -3.49 1.03
C GLY A 97 -0.61 -4.15 0.47
N LEU A 98 -0.79 -4.91 -0.61
CA LEU A 98 0.27 -5.62 -1.31
C LEU A 98 0.71 -4.81 -2.53
N ALA A 99 2.02 -4.76 -2.80
CA ALA A 99 2.61 -4.07 -3.94
C ALA A 99 3.87 -4.81 -4.40
N GLY A 100 4.05 -4.93 -5.72
CA GLY A 100 5.17 -5.66 -6.31
C GLY A 100 4.97 -5.91 -7.79
N VAL A 101 5.86 -6.73 -8.36
CA VAL A 101 5.82 -7.26 -9.74
C VAL A 101 5.90 -8.78 -9.73
#